data_AF-A0A965Z046-F1
#
_entry.id   AF-A0A965Z046-F1
#
_cell.length_a   1.000
_cell.length_b   1.000
_cell.length_c   1.000
_cell.angle_alpha   90.00
_cell.angle_beta   90.00
_cell.angle_gamma   90.00
#
_symmetry.space_group_name_H-M   'P 1'
#
loop_
_entity.id
_entity.type
_entity.pdbx_description
1 polymer ?
#
loop_
_entity_poly.entity_id
_entity_poly.type
_entity_poly.pdbx_seq_one_letter_code
_entity_poly.pdbx_strand_id
1 'polypeptide(L)' 'MKEKEMIFGIRAVIEAIEAGKDIDKVLVKRELSGELFMELQQLLRER' A
#
# COMPACT_ATOMS: atom_id res chain seq x y z
N MET A 1 -9.96 23.20 0.81
CA MET A 1 -9.74 21.89 0.16
C MET A 1 -8.79 21.11 1.06
N LYS A 2 -9.15 19.94 1.58
CA LYS A 2 -8.17 19.07 2.25
C LYS A 2 -7.26 18.50 1.17
N GLU A 3 -5.97 18.80 1.23
CA GLU A 3 -4.99 18.11 0.40
C GLU A 3 -5.03 16.62 0.76
N LYS A 4 -5.23 15.77 -0.25
CA LYS A 4 -5.14 14.32 -0.05
C LYS A 4 -3.66 13.97 -0.10
N GLU A 5 -3.08 13.60 1.04
CA GLU A 5 -1.74 13.02 1.06
C GLU A 5 -1.77 11.70 0.28
N MET A 6 -0.91 11.58 -0.72
CA MET A 6 -0.76 10.40 -1.56
C MET A 6 0.70 9.97 -1.54
N ILE A 7 0.92 8.68 -1.31
CA ILE A 7 2.23 8.04 -1.39
C ILE A 7 2.24 7.06 -2.57
N PHE A 8 3.42 6.87 -3.16
CA PHE A 8 3.59 6.06 -4.36
C PHE A 8 4.73 5.05 -4.17
N GLY A 9 4.59 3.89 -4.81
CA GLY A 9 5.55 2.80 -4.74
C GLY A 9 5.19 1.77 -3.67
N ILE A 10 5.48 0.50 -3.97
CA ILE A 10 5.08 -0.63 -3.12
C ILE A 10 5.73 -0.54 -1.73
N ARG A 11 7.03 -0.24 -1.66
CA ARG A 11 7.76 -0.11 -0.38
C ARG A 11 7.18 1.00 0.51
N ALA A 12 6.89 2.18 -0.04
CA ALA A 12 6.31 3.27 0.72
C ALA A 12 4.93 2.90 1.29
N VAL A 13 4.13 2.15 0.53
CA VAL A 13 2.83 1.65 1.00
C VAL A 13 3.01 0.62 2.11
N ILE A 14 3.94 -0.33 1.97
CA ILE A 14 4.28 -1.31 3.02
C ILE A 14 4.68 -0.59 4.31
N GLU A 15 5.64 0.34 4.23
CA GLU A 15 6.11 1.11 5.39
C GLU A 15 4.97 1.90 6.06
N ALA A 16 4.04 2.45 5.28
CA ALA A 16 2.88 3.16 5.83
C ALA A 16 1.91 2.21 6.56
N ILE A 17 1.69 1.00 6.03
CA ILE A 17 0.86 -0.04 6.67
C ILE A 17 1.50 -0.47 7.99
N GLU A 18 2.80 -0.77 8.00
CA GLU A 18 3.56 -1.19 9.17
C GLU A 18 3.65 -0.09 10.24
N ALA A 19 3.80 1.17 9.81
CA ALA A 19 3.79 2.33 10.70
C ALA A 19 2.41 2.64 11.31
N GLY A 20 1.38 1.84 11.02
CA GLY A 20 0.07 2.00 11.61
C GLY A 20 -0.73 3.17 11.03
N LYS A 21 -0.35 3.71 9.87
CA LYS A 21 -1.08 4.84 9.26
C LYS A 21 -2.46 4.38 8.76
N ASP A 22 -3.43 5.29 8.85
CA ASP A 22 -4.75 5.10 8.25
C ASP A 22 -4.68 5.31 6.75
N ILE A 23 -5.06 4.28 6.00
CA ILE A 23 -5.03 4.27 4.53
C ILE A 23 -6.47 4.04 4.04
N ASP A 24 -7.03 5.06 3.40
CA ASP A 24 -8.40 5.02 2.85
C ASP A 24 -8.49 4.04 1.66
N LYS A 25 -7.52 4.09 0.74
CA LYS A 25 -7.49 3.23 -0.44
C LYS A 25 -6.09 3.01 -0.99
N VAL A 26 -5.80 1.77 -1.38
CA VAL A 26 -4.60 1.43 -2.16
C VAL A 26 -5.02 1.14 -3.61
N LEU A 27 -4.41 1.84 -4.56
CA LEU A 27 -4.61 1.60 -5.99
C LEU A 27 -3.43 0.80 -6.55
N VAL A 28 -3.73 -0.30 -7.23
CA VAL A 28 -2.73 -1.23 -7.74
C VAL A 28 -2.89 -1.35 -9.25
N LYS A 29 -1.78 -1.30 -9.99
CA LYS A 29 -1.78 -1.57 -11.43
C LYS A 29 -2.15 -3.04 -11.68
N ARG A 30 -2.99 -3.29 -12.67
CA ARG A 30 -3.34 -4.65 -13.09
C ARG A 30 -2.08 -5.42 -13.49
N GLU A 31 -2.07 -6.72 -13.21
CA GLU A 31 -0.99 -7.65 -13.58
C GLU A 31 0.36 -7.33 -12.92
N LEU A 32 0.34 -6.64 -11.77
CA LEU A 32 1.52 -6.57 -10.91
C LEU A 32 1.85 -7.97 -10.37
N SER A 33 3.11 -8.36 -10.53
CA SER A 33 3.67 -9.61 -10.05
C SER A 33 5.07 -9.36 -9.50
N GLY A 34 5.47 -10.14 -8.50
CA GLY A 34 6.79 -10.06 -7.89
C GLY A 34 6.71 -10.10 -6.37
N GLU A 35 7.85 -10.35 -5.74
CA GLU A 35 7.98 -10.57 -4.30
C GLU A 35 7.36 -9.44 -3.46
N LEU A 36 7.73 -8.18 -3.75
CA LEU A 36 7.20 -7.01 -3.03
C LEU A 36 5.67 -6.86 -3.17
N PHE A 37 5.10 -7.26 -4.30
CA PHE A 37 3.66 -7.21 -4.48
C PHE A 37 2.95 -8.31 -3.68
N MET A 38 3.55 -9.51 -3.61
CA MET A 38 3.04 -10.61 -2.79
C MET A 38 3.07 -10.23 -1.30
N GLU A 39 4.16 -9.62 -0.83
CA GLU A 39 4.28 -9.09 0.52
C GLU A 39 3.21 -8.03 0.83
N LEU A 40 3.03 -7.04 -0.05
CA LEU A 40 1.96 -6.05 0.08
C LEU A 40 0.57 -6.70 0.13
N GLN A 41 0.30 -7.71 -0.70
CA GLN A 41 -0.97 -8.43 -0.68
C GLN A 41 -1.20 -9.19 0.63
N GLN A 42 -0.16 -9.74 1.24
CA GLN A 42 -0.27 -10.42 2.53
C GLN A 42 -0.60 -9.43 3.64
N LEU A 43 0.13 -8.32 3.74
CA LEU A 43 -0.11 -7.26 4.73
C LEU A 43 -1.52 -6.67 4.63
N LEU A 44 -2.04 -6.51 3.41
CA LEU A 44 -3.40 -6.02 3.18
C LEU A 44 -4.51 -7.03 3.54
N ARG A 45 -4.19 -8.32 3.67
CA ARG A 45 -5.16 -9.38 4.05
C ARG A 45 -5.15 -9.69 5.55
N GLU A 46 -4.05 -9.40 6.23
CA GLU A 46 -3.90 -9.63 7.68
C GLU A 46 -4.55 -8.53 8.53
N ARG A 47 -4.96 -7.42 7.92
CA ARG A 47 -5.85 -6.41 8.50
C ARG A 47 -7.29 -6.62 8.03
#